data_AF-A0A5B7A9Q5-F1
#
_entry.id   AF-A0A5B7A9Q5-F1
#
_cell.length_a   1.000
_cell.length_b   1.000
_cell.length_c   1.000
_cell.angle_alpha   90.00
_cell.angle_beta   90.00
_cell.angle_gamma   90.00
#
_symmetry.space_group_name_H-M   'P 1'
#
loop_
_entity.id
_entity.type
_entity.pdbx_description
1 polymer ?
#
loop_
_entity_poly.entity_id
_entity_poly.type
_entity_poly.pdbx_seq_one_letter_code
_entity_poly.pdbx_strand_id
1 'polypeptide(L)'
;SNVQTDIDQIETKINSSASTLSDRALDNSNDIQDLLDSVRLALIIIAAIMLVLTFLGFLFSIFGMQFLVYILVIIGWILVAGTFILCGIFLLLHNVTADTCVAMNQWVQNPTSHTALDDILPCVDNATAQETLLRSKEVTSQLVNVINQVITNVSNINFSPNFVPLYYNQSGPLMPTLCNPFNSDFTNRVCSAGEVDLSNATQVWQNYVCHVSRSGICTTTGRLTPAFYNQMAAAVNVSYGLSHYGPFLVDLEDCTFVRQTFSDISRDHCPGLRRYSEWIYVGLVLVSAAVMLSLVFWVIYGRERRHRVYTKAHMPK
;
A
#
# COMPACT_ATOMS: atom_id res chain seq x y z
N SER A 1 22.87 13.90 -21.86
CA SER A 1 21.46 14.09 -21.47
C SER A 1 21.40 15.24 -20.48
N ASN A 2 20.25 15.92 -20.36
CA ASN A 2 20.06 16.97 -19.37
C ASN A 2 19.53 16.32 -18.09
N VAL A 3 20.34 16.29 -17.03
CA VAL A 3 19.99 15.68 -15.73
C VAL A 3 18.65 16.19 -15.20
N GLN A 4 18.31 17.45 -15.49
CA GLN A 4 17.03 18.04 -15.10
C GLN A 4 15.85 17.34 -15.80
N THR A 5 15.97 17.02 -17.09
CA THR A 5 14.95 16.29 -17.83
C THR A 5 14.76 14.87 -17.30
N ASP A 6 15.85 14.21 -16.87
CA ASP A 6 15.79 12.87 -16.29
C ASP A 6 15.08 12.89 -14.92
N ILE A 7 15.33 13.91 -14.08
CA ILE A 7 14.65 14.11 -12.79
C ILE A 7 13.15 14.39 -12.98
N ASP A 8 12.79 15.29 -13.90
CA ASP A 8 11.38 15.63 -14.17
C ASP A 8 10.60 14.40 -14.67
N GLN A 9 11.24 13.55 -15.48
CA GLN A 9 10.68 12.26 -15.92
C GLN A 9 10.49 11.27 -14.77
N ILE A 10 11.42 11.24 -13.81
CA ILE A 10 11.31 10.37 -12.63
C ILE A 10 10.18 10.87 -11.71
N GLU A 11 10.09 12.18 -11.46
CA GLU A 11 9.02 12.76 -10.64
C GLU A 11 7.63 12.45 -11.20
N THR A 12 7.45 12.67 -12.51
CA THR A 12 6.18 12.37 -13.19
C THR A 12 5.84 10.88 -13.15
N LYS A 13 6.82 9.99 -13.34
CA LYS A 13 6.62 8.53 -13.17
C LYS A 13 6.26 8.16 -11.75
N ILE A 14 6.98 8.65 -10.74
CA ILE A 14 6.69 8.38 -9.33
C ILE A 14 5.28 8.83 -8.98
N ASN A 15 4.89 10.05 -9.36
CA ASN A 15 3.58 10.59 -9.02
C ASN A 15 2.44 9.79 -9.70
N SER A 16 2.60 9.44 -10.97
CA SER A 16 1.63 8.62 -11.71
C SER A 16 1.55 7.17 -11.21
N SER A 17 2.68 6.56 -10.86
CA SER A 17 2.71 5.23 -10.24
C SER A 17 2.08 5.24 -8.86
N ALA A 18 2.38 6.24 -8.02
CA ALA A 18 1.82 6.37 -6.69
C ALA A 18 0.30 6.62 -6.73
N SER A 19 -0.18 7.51 -7.59
CA SER A 19 -1.62 7.76 -7.75
C SER A 19 -2.34 6.52 -8.27
N THR A 20 -1.79 5.86 -9.30
CA THR A 20 -2.40 4.64 -9.85
C THR A 20 -2.44 3.52 -8.82
N LEU A 21 -1.38 3.32 -8.04
CA LEU A 21 -1.34 2.31 -7.00
C LEU A 21 -2.34 2.62 -5.89
N SER A 22 -2.41 3.87 -5.43
CA SER A 22 -3.38 4.31 -4.42
C SER A 22 -4.81 4.11 -4.88
N ASP A 23 -5.13 4.57 -6.09
CA ASP A 23 -6.47 4.45 -6.66
C ASP A 23 -6.86 2.98 -6.84
N ARG A 24 -5.97 2.15 -7.41
CA ARG A 24 -6.21 0.71 -7.57
C ARG A 24 -6.33 -0.03 -6.25
N ALA A 25 -5.52 0.31 -5.26
CA ALA A 25 -5.58 -0.32 -3.94
C ALA A 25 -6.89 0.03 -3.21
N LEU A 26 -7.34 1.28 -3.29
CA LEU A 26 -8.61 1.73 -2.72
C LEU A 26 -9.80 1.08 -3.43
N ASP A 27 -9.80 1.08 -4.77
CA ASP A 27 -10.84 0.46 -5.60
C ASP A 27 -10.97 -1.04 -5.29
N ASN A 28 -9.85 -1.77 -5.32
CA ASN A 28 -9.82 -3.20 -4.98
C ASN A 28 -10.26 -3.47 -3.53
N SER A 29 -9.84 -2.64 -2.57
CA SER A 29 -10.25 -2.80 -1.18
C SER A 29 -11.77 -2.61 -1.02
N ASN A 30 -12.34 -1.61 -1.68
CA ASN A 30 -13.77 -1.36 -1.63
C ASN A 30 -14.56 -2.50 -2.29
N ASP A 31 -14.13 -2.95 -3.47
CA ASP A 31 -14.77 -4.07 -4.18
C ASP A 31 -14.75 -5.37 -3.35
N ILE A 32 -13.63 -5.66 -2.67
CA ILE A 32 -13.52 -6.83 -1.80
C ILE A 32 -14.47 -6.70 -0.60
N GLN A 33 -14.53 -5.53 0.05
CA GLN A 33 -15.42 -5.31 1.19
C GLN A 33 -16.89 -5.44 0.78
N ASP A 34 -17.30 -4.82 -0.33
CA ASP A 34 -18.65 -4.89 -0.85
C ASP A 34 -19.06 -6.33 -1.19
N LEU A 35 -18.15 -7.12 -1.79
CA LEU A 35 -18.37 -8.53 -2.07
C LEU A 35 -18.57 -9.33 -0.77
N LEU A 36 -17.70 -9.15 0.22
CA LEU A 36 -17.77 -9.88 1.49
C LEU A 36 -19.04 -9.54 2.27
N ASP A 37 -19.43 -8.27 2.30
CA ASP A 37 -20.66 -7.82 2.96
C ASP A 37 -21.91 -8.32 2.24
N SER A 38 -21.92 -8.31 0.91
CA SER A 38 -22.99 -8.87 0.09
C SER A 38 -23.17 -10.37 0.35
N VAL A 39 -22.08 -11.13 0.40
CA VAL A 39 -22.11 -12.57 0.68
C VAL A 39 -22.57 -12.84 2.11
N ARG A 40 -22.08 -12.08 3.10
CA ARG A 40 -22.51 -12.19 4.50
C ARG A 40 -24.01 -11.96 4.64
N LEU A 41 -24.53 -10.91 4.00
CA LEU A 41 -25.95 -10.60 4.00
C LEU A 41 -26.76 -11.74 3.37
N ALA A 42 -26.31 -12.26 2.23
CA ALA A 42 -26.97 -13.39 1.54
C ALA A 42 -27.04 -14.64 2.43
N LEU A 43 -25.96 -14.98 3.14
CA LEU A 43 -25.94 -16.12 4.07
C LEU A 43 -26.96 -15.96 5.20
N ILE A 44 -27.07 -14.77 5.80
CA ILE A 44 -28.04 -14.47 6.87
C ILE A 44 -29.48 -14.61 6.35
N ILE A 45 -29.77 -14.04 5.17
CA ILE A 45 -31.09 -14.11 4.54
C ILE A 45 -31.48 -15.56 4.25
N ILE A 46 -30.57 -16.33 3.65
CA ILE A 46 -30.81 -17.75 3.32
C ILE A 46 -31.08 -18.57 4.59
N ALA A 47 -30.29 -18.36 5.64
CA ALA A 47 -30.50 -19.04 6.92
C ALA A 47 -31.89 -18.74 7.51
N ALA A 48 -32.31 -17.47 7.52
CA ALA A 48 -33.62 -17.06 8.01
C ALA A 48 -34.76 -17.68 7.19
N ILE A 49 -34.67 -17.64 5.85
CA ILE A 49 -35.68 -18.23 4.97
C ILE A 49 -35.77 -19.75 5.19
N MET A 50 -34.64 -20.45 5.34
CA MET A 50 -34.64 -21.89 5.57
C MET A 50 -35.28 -22.27 6.92
N LEU A 51 -35.08 -21.47 7.97
CA LEU A 51 -35.76 -21.68 9.25
C LEU A 51 -37.29 -21.50 9.12
N VAL A 52 -37.73 -20.47 8.40
CA VAL A 52 -39.17 -20.25 8.16
C VAL A 52 -39.76 -21.37 7.29
N LEU A 53 -39.05 -21.79 6.24
CA LEU A 53 -39.48 -22.85 5.33
C LEU A 53 -39.63 -24.18 6.07
N THR A 54 -38.64 -24.55 6.90
CA THR A 54 -38.69 -25.78 7.71
C THR A 54 -39.85 -25.76 8.70
N PHE A 55 -40.09 -24.64 9.39
CA PHE A 55 -41.22 -24.46 10.29
C PHE A 55 -42.58 -24.58 9.60
N LEU A 56 -42.79 -23.81 8.52
CA LEU A 56 -44.05 -23.83 7.76
C LEU A 56 -44.31 -25.17 7.09
N GLY A 57 -43.27 -25.79 6.52
CA GLY A 57 -43.40 -27.08 5.87
C GLY A 57 -43.76 -28.20 6.84
N PHE A 58 -43.21 -28.18 8.06
CA PHE A 58 -43.61 -29.09 9.12
C PHE A 58 -45.09 -28.90 9.50
N LEU A 59 -45.52 -27.67 9.77
CA LEU A 59 -46.92 -27.37 10.10
C LEU A 59 -47.89 -27.82 8.99
N PHE A 60 -47.63 -27.42 7.75
CA PHE A 60 -48.52 -27.73 6.62
C PHE A 60 -48.55 -29.22 6.28
N SER A 61 -47.43 -29.93 6.49
CA SER A 61 -47.37 -31.39 6.35
C SER A 61 -48.27 -32.10 7.37
N ILE A 62 -48.33 -31.61 8.62
CA ILE A 62 -49.25 -32.14 9.66
C ILE A 62 -50.71 -31.82 9.32
N PHE A 63 -51.03 -30.57 9.01
CA PHE A 63 -52.40 -30.17 8.66
C PHE A 63 -52.90 -30.76 7.34
N GLY A 64 -52.00 -31.30 6.50
CA GLY A 64 -52.36 -31.97 5.25
C GLY A 64 -52.69 -31.01 4.11
N MET A 65 -52.20 -29.77 4.17
CA MET A 65 -52.43 -28.75 3.14
C MET A 65 -51.50 -28.95 1.94
N GLN A 66 -51.89 -29.86 1.05
CA GLN A 66 -51.01 -30.36 -0.02
C GLN A 66 -50.53 -29.29 -1.02
N PHE A 67 -51.39 -28.33 -1.36
CA PHE A 67 -51.03 -27.25 -2.28
C PHE A 67 -49.89 -26.38 -1.74
N LEU A 68 -49.97 -26.00 -0.47
CA LEU A 68 -48.93 -25.19 0.19
C LEU A 68 -47.61 -25.95 0.34
N VAL A 69 -47.67 -27.25 0.64
CA VAL A 69 -46.46 -28.09 0.70
C VAL A 69 -45.76 -28.15 -0.65
N TYR A 70 -46.48 -28.28 -1.77
CA TYR A 70 -45.86 -28.26 -3.10
C TYR A 70 -45.18 -26.93 -3.42
N ILE A 71 -45.80 -25.80 -3.07
CA ILE A 71 -45.18 -24.47 -3.25
C ILE A 71 -43.87 -24.38 -2.45
N LEU A 72 -43.90 -24.81 -1.18
CA LEU A 72 -42.69 -24.82 -0.33
C LEU A 72 -41.60 -25.73 -0.88
N VAL A 73 -41.96 -26.86 -1.49
CA VAL A 73 -40.98 -27.75 -2.13
C VAL A 73 -40.31 -27.06 -3.32
N ILE A 74 -41.05 -26.35 -4.17
CA ILE A 74 -40.48 -25.59 -5.30
C ILE A 74 -39.51 -24.52 -4.78
N ILE A 75 -39.92 -23.74 -3.78
CA ILE A 75 -39.07 -22.72 -3.15
C ILE A 75 -37.83 -23.36 -2.53
N GLY A 76 -37.98 -24.49 -1.85
CA GLY A 76 -36.88 -25.22 -1.24
C GLY A 76 -35.83 -25.69 -2.25
N TRP A 77 -36.25 -26.18 -3.42
CA TRP A 77 -35.31 -26.56 -4.49
C TRP A 77 -34.56 -25.36 -5.08
N ILE A 78 -35.21 -24.19 -5.18
CA ILE A 78 -34.55 -22.94 -5.59
C ILE A 78 -33.47 -22.55 -4.57
N LEU A 79 -33.78 -22.64 -3.27
CA LEU A 79 -32.81 -22.35 -2.21
C LEU A 79 -31.64 -23.33 -2.22
N VAL A 80 -31.89 -24.63 -2.42
CA VAL A 80 -30.85 -25.66 -2.58
C VAL A 80 -29.91 -25.28 -3.73
N ALA A 81 -30.45 -24.93 -4.90
CA ALA A 81 -29.63 -24.50 -6.04
C ALA A 81 -28.77 -23.26 -5.70
N GLY A 82 -29.35 -22.26 -5.03
CA GLY A 82 -28.62 -21.07 -4.57
C GLY A 82 -27.50 -21.40 -3.58
N THR A 83 -27.74 -22.30 -2.62
CA THR A 83 -26.70 -22.72 -1.65
C THR A 83 -25.54 -23.47 -2.30
N PHE A 84 -25.79 -24.25 -3.36
CA PHE A 84 -24.72 -24.90 -4.13
C PHE A 84 -23.86 -23.89 -4.90
N ILE A 85 -24.48 -22.86 -5.50
CA ILE A 85 -23.74 -21.79 -6.17
C ILE A 85 -22.84 -21.06 -5.16
N LEU A 86 -23.39 -20.68 -3.99
CA LEU A 86 -22.60 -20.06 -2.92
C LEU A 86 -21.48 -20.97 -2.42
N CYS A 87 -21.73 -22.27 -2.28
CA CYS A 87 -20.71 -23.24 -1.92
C CYS A 87 -19.55 -23.24 -2.93
N GLY A 88 -19.84 -23.18 -4.23
CA GLY A 88 -18.83 -23.08 -5.28
C GLY A 88 -17.99 -21.81 -5.14
N ILE A 89 -18.62 -20.66 -4.89
CA ILE A 89 -17.92 -19.38 -4.66
C ILE A 89 -17.00 -19.47 -3.45
N PHE A 90 -17.46 -20.01 -2.32
CA PHE A 90 -16.64 -20.16 -1.11
C PHE A 90 -15.48 -21.13 -1.27
N LEU A 91 -15.64 -22.18 -2.09
CA LEU A 91 -14.56 -23.10 -2.43
C LEU A 91 -13.47 -22.38 -3.24
N LEU A 92 -13.87 -21.58 -4.24
CA LEU A 92 -12.92 -20.75 -4.98
C LEU A 92 -12.21 -19.76 -4.07
N LEU A 93 -12.94 -19.05 -3.21
CA LEU A 93 -12.36 -18.12 -2.24
C LEU A 93 -11.39 -18.82 -1.28
N HIS A 94 -11.71 -20.03 -0.83
CA HIS A 94 -10.82 -20.81 0.03
C HIS A 94 -9.49 -21.11 -0.66
N ASN A 95 -9.53 -21.56 -1.92
CA ASN A 95 -8.33 -21.87 -2.70
C ASN A 95 -7.51 -20.62 -3.01
N VAL A 96 -8.16 -19.56 -3.50
CA VAL A 96 -7.49 -18.28 -3.76
C VAL A 96 -6.82 -17.75 -2.50
N THR A 97 -7.53 -17.75 -1.37
CA THR A 97 -6.95 -17.29 -0.10
C THR A 97 -5.78 -18.16 0.34
N ALA A 98 -5.88 -19.48 0.21
CA ALA A 98 -4.80 -20.40 0.55
C ALA A 98 -3.56 -20.17 -0.34
N ASP A 99 -3.76 -20.02 -1.65
CA ASP A 99 -2.69 -19.77 -2.62
C ASP A 99 -2.03 -18.40 -2.36
N THR A 100 -2.82 -17.35 -2.13
CA THR A 100 -2.30 -16.02 -1.77
C THR A 100 -1.49 -16.07 -0.48
N CYS A 101 -1.99 -16.77 0.56
CA CYS A 101 -1.28 -16.93 1.83
C CYS A 101 0.07 -17.66 1.68
N VAL A 102 0.13 -18.68 0.84
CA VAL A 102 1.37 -19.40 0.52
C VAL A 102 2.32 -18.51 -0.27
N ALA A 103 1.82 -17.79 -1.28
CA ALA A 103 2.62 -16.87 -2.08
C ALA A 103 3.24 -15.75 -1.24
N MET A 104 2.46 -15.13 -0.35
CA MET A 104 2.94 -14.11 0.59
C MET A 104 4.05 -14.67 1.50
N ASN A 105 3.86 -15.87 2.05
CA ASN A 105 4.87 -16.50 2.90
C ASN A 105 6.16 -16.85 2.13
N GLN A 106 6.03 -17.36 0.91
CA GLN A 106 7.18 -17.69 0.04
C GLN A 106 7.98 -16.43 -0.32
N TRP A 107 7.30 -15.34 -0.65
CA TRP A 107 7.94 -14.06 -0.95
C TRP A 107 8.69 -13.50 0.27
N VAL A 108 8.10 -13.56 1.46
CA VAL A 108 8.76 -13.11 2.71
C VAL A 108 10.04 -13.90 3.01
N GLN A 109 10.09 -15.18 2.64
CA GLN A 109 11.25 -16.05 2.84
C GLN A 109 12.32 -15.86 1.76
N ASN A 110 11.91 -15.68 0.49
CA ASN A 110 12.81 -15.56 -0.65
C ASN A 110 12.41 -14.37 -1.55
N PRO A 111 12.69 -13.12 -1.13
CA PRO A 111 12.29 -11.93 -1.88
C PRO A 111 13.03 -11.77 -3.21
N THR A 112 14.24 -12.32 -3.33
CA THR A 112 15.13 -12.21 -4.51
C THR A 112 14.95 -13.31 -5.56
N SER A 113 14.11 -14.31 -5.29
CA SER A 113 13.71 -15.27 -6.32
C SER A 113 12.53 -14.68 -7.07
N HIS A 114 12.64 -14.45 -8.38
CA HIS A 114 11.55 -13.96 -9.24
C HIS A 114 10.22 -14.62 -8.88
N THR A 115 9.36 -13.88 -8.20
CA THR A 115 8.02 -14.31 -7.83
C THR A 115 7.01 -13.43 -8.56
N ALA A 116 5.76 -13.85 -8.64
CA ALA A 116 4.68 -13.03 -9.18
C ALA A 116 4.48 -11.68 -8.44
N LEU A 117 5.08 -11.51 -7.27
CA LEU A 117 4.97 -10.32 -6.42
C LEU A 117 6.15 -9.36 -6.61
N ASP A 118 7.29 -9.84 -7.13
CA ASP A 118 8.49 -9.10 -7.49
C ASP A 118 8.22 -8.11 -8.66
N ASP A 119 7.36 -8.50 -9.61
CA ASP A 119 6.95 -7.66 -10.74
C ASP A 119 6.07 -6.45 -10.32
N ILE A 120 5.48 -6.50 -9.12
CA ILE A 120 4.53 -5.49 -8.62
C ILE A 120 5.19 -4.56 -7.59
N LEU A 121 6.13 -5.10 -6.81
CA LEU A 121 6.82 -4.38 -5.73
C LEU A 121 8.30 -4.27 -6.09
N PRO A 122 8.78 -3.08 -6.54
CA PRO A 122 10.17 -2.88 -6.99
C PRO A 122 11.13 -2.79 -5.80
N CYS A 123 11.14 -3.86 -5.00
CA CYS A 123 11.97 -4.00 -3.82
C CYS A 123 13.39 -4.38 -4.25
N VAL A 124 14.38 -3.70 -3.70
CA VAL A 124 15.77 -4.11 -3.85
C VAL A 124 16.19 -4.89 -2.61
N ASP A 125 17.27 -5.66 -2.71
CA ASP A 125 17.83 -6.31 -1.54
C ASP A 125 18.51 -5.28 -0.61
N ASN A 126 18.55 -5.61 0.68
CA ASN A 126 19.16 -4.78 1.71
C ASN A 126 20.59 -4.31 1.38
N ALA A 127 21.40 -5.12 0.70
CA ALA A 127 22.77 -4.72 0.37
C ALA A 127 22.78 -3.62 -0.70
N THR A 128 21.95 -3.74 -1.74
CA THR A 128 21.73 -2.70 -2.74
C THR A 128 21.15 -1.43 -2.12
N ALA A 129 20.14 -1.56 -1.24
CA ALA A 129 19.54 -0.41 -0.53
C ALA A 129 20.59 0.34 0.32
N GLN A 130 21.45 -0.40 1.03
CA GLN A 130 22.52 0.19 1.84
C GLN A 130 23.62 0.82 0.98
N GLU A 131 23.90 0.28 -0.20
CA GLU A 131 24.79 0.93 -1.18
C GLU A 131 24.18 2.25 -1.67
N THR A 132 22.88 2.28 -1.97
CA THR A 132 22.16 3.52 -2.34
C THR A 132 22.26 4.57 -1.23
N LEU A 133 22.09 4.17 0.04
CA LEU A 133 22.27 5.08 1.18
C LEU A 133 23.69 5.67 1.23
N LEU A 134 24.72 4.82 1.06
CA LEU A 134 26.11 5.25 1.05
C LEU A 134 26.37 6.26 -0.08
N ARG A 135 25.83 6.01 -1.28
CA ARG A 135 25.93 6.94 -2.41
C ARG A 135 25.24 8.27 -2.12
N SER A 136 24.07 8.26 -1.49
CA SER A 136 23.37 9.48 -1.07
C SER A 136 24.22 10.32 -0.10
N LYS A 137 24.86 9.68 0.89
CA LYS A 137 25.79 10.34 1.82
C LYS A 137 27.02 10.90 1.12
N GLU A 138 27.58 10.16 0.17
CA GLU A 138 28.71 10.58 -0.64
C GLU A 138 28.38 11.84 -1.46
N VAL A 139 27.26 11.85 -2.19
CA VAL A 139 26.79 13.00 -2.96
C VAL A 139 26.56 14.21 -2.05
N THR A 140 25.94 14.01 -0.89
CA THR A 140 25.72 15.07 0.10
C THR A 140 27.05 15.68 0.58
N SER A 141 28.00 14.83 0.95
CA SER A 141 29.34 15.25 1.42
C SER A 141 30.10 16.02 0.34
N GLN A 142 30.07 15.53 -0.91
CA GLN A 142 30.69 16.22 -2.04
C GLN A 142 30.07 17.57 -2.32
N LEU A 143 28.73 17.68 -2.28
CA LEU A 143 28.03 18.94 -2.52
C LEU A 143 28.35 19.98 -1.44
N VAL A 144 28.40 19.57 -0.17
CA VAL A 144 28.84 20.44 0.94
C VAL A 144 30.28 20.91 0.73
N ASN A 145 31.18 20.03 0.28
CA ASN A 145 32.57 20.41 0.01
C ASN A 145 32.69 21.43 -1.12
N VAL A 146 31.92 21.27 -2.21
CA VAL A 146 31.89 22.23 -3.32
C VAL A 146 31.39 23.59 -2.84
N ILE A 147 30.31 23.62 -2.06
CA ILE A 147 29.79 24.84 -1.45
C ILE A 147 30.87 25.50 -0.59
N ASN A 148 31.50 24.74 0.31
CA ASN A 148 32.54 25.28 1.19
C ASN A 148 33.74 25.83 0.42
N GLN A 149 34.15 25.19 -0.67
CA GLN A 149 35.18 25.73 -1.56
C GLN A 149 34.77 27.07 -2.18
N VAL A 150 33.51 27.23 -2.59
CA VAL A 150 33.01 28.53 -3.08
C VAL A 150 33.00 29.56 -1.95
N ILE A 151 32.60 29.18 -0.74
CA ILE A 151 32.60 30.09 0.42
C ILE A 151 34.02 30.58 0.71
N THR A 152 34.96 29.66 0.90
CA THR A 152 36.32 30.01 1.34
C THR A 152 37.15 30.65 0.23
N ASN A 153 37.01 30.18 -1.01
CA ASN A 153 37.89 30.58 -2.11
C ASN A 153 37.28 31.64 -3.02
N VAL A 154 35.97 31.90 -2.94
CA VAL A 154 35.29 32.91 -3.79
C VAL A 154 34.64 34.01 -2.96
N SER A 155 33.71 33.66 -2.06
CA SER A 155 32.94 34.67 -1.30
C SER A 155 33.78 35.35 -0.21
N ASN A 156 34.60 34.60 0.51
CA ASN A 156 35.43 35.11 1.61
C ASN A 156 36.76 35.72 1.16
N ILE A 157 37.11 35.63 -0.13
CA ILE A 157 38.30 36.28 -0.70
C ILE A 157 37.93 37.64 -1.29
N ASN A 158 38.72 38.66 -0.94
CA ASN A 158 38.60 39.98 -1.53
C ASN A 158 39.42 40.03 -2.83
N PHE A 159 38.79 39.75 -3.96
CA PHE A 159 39.44 39.80 -5.27
C PHE A 159 39.81 41.23 -5.67
N SER A 160 40.87 41.37 -6.45
CA SER A 160 41.18 42.64 -7.13
C SER A 160 40.18 42.87 -8.27
N PRO A 161 39.82 44.14 -8.60
CA PRO A 161 38.91 44.47 -9.70
C PRO A 161 39.29 43.87 -11.06
N ASN A 162 40.56 43.50 -11.25
CA ASN A 162 41.05 42.88 -12.48
C ASN A 162 40.64 41.40 -12.65
N PHE A 163 40.14 40.74 -11.60
CA PHE A 163 39.73 39.32 -11.61
C PHE A 163 38.24 39.16 -11.89
N VAL A 164 37.80 39.57 -13.07
CA VAL A 164 36.44 39.29 -13.58
C VAL A 164 36.41 37.83 -14.08
N PRO A 165 35.41 36.98 -13.73
CA PRO A 165 34.12 37.29 -13.11
C PRO A 165 34.06 37.09 -11.57
N LEU A 166 35.17 36.74 -10.91
CA LEU A 166 35.18 36.45 -9.47
C LEU A 166 35.05 37.70 -8.60
N TYR A 167 35.40 38.87 -9.13
CA TYR A 167 35.23 40.15 -8.46
C TYR A 167 33.81 40.70 -8.62
N TYR A 168 33.12 40.94 -7.51
CA TYR A 168 31.81 41.60 -7.48
C TYR A 168 31.65 42.56 -6.28
N ASN A 169 32.75 43.13 -5.78
CA ASN A 169 32.78 44.04 -4.62
C ASN A 169 32.36 43.35 -3.31
N GLN A 170 32.94 42.18 -3.04
CA GLN A 170 32.77 41.43 -1.79
C GLN A 170 33.12 42.29 -0.57
N SER A 171 32.10 42.72 0.17
CA SER A 171 32.22 43.60 1.33
C SER A 171 31.44 43.01 2.51
N GLY A 172 31.80 43.31 3.76
CA GLY A 172 31.08 42.81 4.94
C GLY A 172 31.71 41.59 5.62
N PRO A 173 31.02 41.00 6.63
CA PRO A 173 31.57 39.94 7.46
C PRO A 173 31.82 38.66 6.67
N LEU A 174 32.77 37.84 7.14
CA LEU A 174 33.05 36.53 6.55
C LEU A 174 31.82 35.63 6.70
N MET A 175 31.52 34.91 5.63
CA MET A 175 30.40 33.98 5.61
C MET A 175 30.82 32.66 6.28
N PRO A 176 29.98 32.10 7.16
CA PRO A 176 30.26 30.82 7.80
C PRO A 176 30.13 29.67 6.79
N THR A 177 30.94 28.64 6.96
CA THR A 177 30.93 27.44 6.12
C THR A 177 29.73 26.55 6.43
N LEU A 178 29.30 25.77 5.44
CA LEU A 178 28.27 24.77 5.60
C LEU A 178 28.83 23.57 6.36
N CYS A 179 28.09 23.09 7.35
CA CYS A 179 28.42 21.87 8.05
C CYS A 179 28.26 20.65 7.14
N ASN A 180 29.28 19.79 7.12
CA ASN A 180 29.13 18.47 6.55
C ASN A 180 28.57 17.53 7.64
N PRO A 181 27.37 16.95 7.43
CA PRO A 181 26.76 16.05 8.41
C PRO A 181 27.52 14.71 8.54
N PHE A 182 28.50 14.46 7.68
CA PHE A 182 29.24 13.20 7.62
C PHE A 182 30.76 13.38 7.81
N ASN A 183 31.40 12.36 8.39
CA ASN A 183 32.84 12.19 8.41
C ASN A 183 33.35 11.59 7.09
N SER A 184 34.68 11.45 6.94
CA SER A 184 35.29 10.85 5.74
C SER A 184 34.94 9.38 5.52
N ASP A 185 34.47 8.69 6.57
CA ASP A 185 33.96 7.32 6.55
C ASP A 185 32.42 7.26 6.43
N PHE A 186 31.76 8.39 6.16
CA PHE A 186 30.30 8.54 6.07
C PHE A 186 29.51 8.24 7.36
N THR A 187 30.19 8.22 8.51
CA THR A 187 29.53 8.23 9.82
C THR A 187 29.00 9.62 10.14
N ASN A 188 27.97 9.70 11.00
CA ASN A 188 27.36 10.97 11.37
C ASN A 188 28.36 11.83 12.17
N ARG A 189 28.39 13.12 11.85
CA ARG A 189 29.28 14.11 12.46
C ARG A 189 28.48 15.24 13.10
N VAL A 190 28.92 15.69 14.27
CA VAL A 190 28.42 16.91 14.89
C VAL A 190 29.18 18.11 14.32
N CYS A 191 28.44 19.15 13.93
CA CYS A 191 29.01 20.37 13.37
C CYS A 191 29.92 21.10 14.37
N SER A 192 31.03 21.65 13.88
CA SER A 192 31.96 22.44 14.69
C SER A 192 31.45 23.86 14.88
N ALA A 193 31.95 24.54 15.92
CA ALA A 193 31.62 25.94 16.16
C ALA A 193 32.03 26.82 14.96
N GLY A 194 31.07 27.59 14.42
CA GLY A 194 31.26 28.44 13.24
C GLY A 194 30.77 27.84 11.92
N GLU A 195 30.38 26.56 11.91
CA GLU A 195 29.67 25.95 10.78
C GLU A 195 28.16 26.16 10.89
N VAL A 196 27.47 26.24 9.76
CA VAL A 196 26.01 26.34 9.71
C VAL A 196 25.40 25.00 9.32
N ASP A 197 24.37 24.58 10.04
CA ASP A 197 23.61 23.37 9.72
C ASP A 197 22.84 23.52 8.39
N LEU A 198 22.66 22.41 7.67
CA LEU A 198 21.90 22.34 6.42
C LEU A 198 20.48 22.92 6.55
N SER A 199 19.82 22.72 7.69
CA SER A 199 18.45 23.20 7.93
C SER A 199 18.35 24.73 7.99
N ASN A 200 19.39 25.42 8.48
CA ASN A 200 19.38 26.86 8.74
C ASN A 200 20.26 27.66 7.78
N ALA A 201 21.06 27.01 6.94
CA ALA A 201 22.06 27.66 6.10
C ALA A 201 21.48 28.73 5.17
N THR A 202 20.32 28.49 4.56
CA THR A 202 19.67 29.47 3.67
C THR A 202 19.29 30.75 4.40
N GLN A 203 18.70 30.64 5.59
CA GLN A 203 18.34 31.79 6.43
C GLN A 203 19.57 32.56 6.91
N VAL A 204 20.63 31.85 7.31
CA VAL A 204 21.87 32.50 7.78
C VAL A 204 22.55 33.25 6.64
N TRP A 205 22.71 32.62 5.46
CA TRP A 205 23.38 33.23 4.31
C TRP A 205 22.59 34.37 3.66
N GLN A 206 21.27 34.43 3.86
CA GLN A 206 20.46 35.54 3.37
C GLN A 206 20.96 36.90 3.91
N ASN A 207 21.52 36.93 5.11
CA ASN A 207 22.10 38.14 5.72
C ASN A 207 23.42 38.60 5.07
N TYR A 208 24.00 37.80 4.17
CA TYR A 208 25.24 38.09 3.47
C TYR A 208 25.02 38.48 2.00
N VAL A 209 23.76 38.50 1.55
CA VAL A 209 23.39 38.85 0.17
C VAL A 209 23.43 40.36 -0.02
N CYS A 210 24.14 40.80 -1.06
CA CYS A 210 24.16 42.20 -1.47
C CYS A 210 23.08 42.50 -2.53
N HIS A 211 22.69 43.77 -2.63
CA HIS A 211 22.00 44.24 -3.83
C HIS A 211 23.00 44.42 -4.97
N VAL A 212 22.62 44.04 -6.19
CA VAL A 212 23.49 44.09 -7.37
C VAL A 212 23.07 45.18 -8.35
N SER A 213 24.04 45.80 -9.01
CA SER A 213 23.83 46.70 -10.14
C SER A 213 23.46 45.91 -11.42
N ARG A 214 23.14 46.61 -12.51
CA ARG A 214 22.92 45.98 -13.84
C ARG A 214 24.12 45.20 -14.35
N SER A 215 25.34 45.49 -13.87
CA SER A 215 26.56 44.78 -14.23
C SER A 215 26.90 43.61 -13.29
N GLY A 216 26.02 43.28 -12.33
CA GLY A 216 26.21 42.16 -11.40
C GLY A 216 27.15 42.45 -10.22
N ILE A 217 27.50 43.72 -10.00
CA ILE A 217 28.41 44.14 -8.92
C ILE A 217 27.59 44.51 -7.67
N CYS A 218 28.03 44.10 -6.48
CA CYS A 218 27.42 44.49 -5.22
C CYS A 218 27.47 46.01 -5.00
N THR A 219 26.31 46.62 -4.77
CA THR A 219 26.14 48.04 -4.40
C THR A 219 26.04 48.25 -2.90
N THR A 220 25.59 47.23 -2.15
CA THR A 220 25.55 47.22 -0.69
C THR A 220 26.61 46.27 -0.11
N THR A 221 26.86 46.39 1.19
CA THR A 221 27.73 45.44 1.90
C THR A 221 27.14 44.04 1.84
N GLY A 222 27.90 43.09 1.29
CA GLY A 222 27.56 41.67 1.24
C GLY A 222 28.64 40.88 0.49
N ARG A 223 28.65 39.56 0.69
CA ARG A 223 29.62 38.62 0.08
C ARG A 223 28.98 37.62 -0.87
N LEU A 224 27.66 37.69 -1.07
CA LEU A 224 26.92 36.88 -2.03
C LEU A 224 26.11 37.79 -2.97
N THR A 225 26.18 37.50 -4.26
CA THR A 225 25.18 38.03 -5.20
C THR A 225 23.90 37.18 -5.11
N PRO A 226 22.73 37.72 -5.48
CA PRO A 226 21.49 36.93 -5.51
C PRO A 226 21.59 35.66 -6.38
N ALA A 227 22.37 35.71 -7.46
CA ALA A 227 22.59 34.55 -8.33
C ALA A 227 23.37 33.43 -7.62
N PHE A 228 24.48 33.76 -6.96
CA PHE A 228 25.25 32.78 -6.17
C PHE A 228 24.44 32.25 -5.00
N TYR A 229 23.71 33.12 -4.30
CA TYR A 229 22.82 32.71 -3.21
C TYR A 229 21.79 31.68 -3.66
N ASN A 230 21.09 31.92 -4.77
CA ASN A 230 20.09 30.98 -5.27
C ASN A 230 20.70 29.61 -5.64
N GLN A 231 21.90 29.59 -6.25
CA GLN A 231 22.59 28.35 -6.57
C GLN A 231 23.01 27.58 -5.30
N MET A 232 23.58 28.28 -4.32
CA MET A 232 23.98 27.67 -3.05
C MET A 232 22.78 27.20 -2.24
N ALA A 233 21.68 27.95 -2.23
CA ALA A 233 20.44 27.57 -1.56
C ALA A 233 19.80 26.33 -2.20
N ALA A 234 19.79 26.23 -3.53
CA ALA A 234 19.33 25.03 -4.22
C ALA A 234 20.18 23.80 -3.85
N ALA A 235 21.51 23.96 -3.83
CA ALA A 235 22.41 22.88 -3.45
C ALA A 235 22.23 22.44 -1.98
N VAL A 236 22.08 23.39 -1.04
CA VAL A 236 21.75 23.11 0.35
C VAL A 236 20.44 22.36 0.48
N ASN A 237 19.40 22.76 -0.26
CA ASN A 237 18.09 22.11 -0.18
C ASN A 237 18.15 20.66 -0.68
N VAL A 238 18.92 20.39 -1.73
CA VAL A 238 19.19 19.02 -2.20
C VAL A 238 19.98 18.22 -1.16
N SER A 239 21.07 18.77 -0.62
CA SER A 239 21.85 18.12 0.46
C SER A 239 21.00 17.83 1.69
N TYR A 240 20.12 18.76 2.08
CA TYR A 240 19.18 18.58 3.18
C TYR A 240 18.20 17.44 2.88
N GLY A 241 17.61 17.43 1.68
CA GLY A 241 16.69 16.38 1.26
C GLY A 241 17.34 14.98 1.26
N LEU A 242 18.53 14.85 0.68
CA LEU A 242 19.28 13.59 0.64
C LEU A 242 19.69 13.11 2.02
N SER A 243 20.14 14.01 2.90
CA SER A 243 20.56 13.67 4.26
C SER A 243 19.37 13.31 5.17
N HIS A 244 18.28 14.08 5.10
CA HIS A 244 17.13 13.95 5.98
C HIS A 244 16.18 12.81 5.55
N TYR A 245 15.87 12.73 4.25
CA TYR A 245 14.94 11.71 3.73
C TYR A 245 15.64 10.45 3.22
N GLY A 246 16.96 10.46 3.04
CA GLY A 246 17.73 9.32 2.55
C GLY A 246 17.43 8.00 3.28
N PRO A 247 17.49 7.94 4.63
CA PRO A 247 17.18 6.70 5.36
C PRO A 247 15.76 6.19 5.10
N PHE A 248 14.77 7.08 5.10
CA PHE A 248 13.38 6.71 4.82
C PHE A 248 13.18 6.19 3.40
N LEU A 249 13.83 6.81 2.40
CA LEU A 249 13.77 6.36 1.02
C LEU A 249 14.39 4.97 0.83
N VAL A 250 15.44 4.66 1.61
CA VAL A 250 16.11 3.36 1.60
C VAL A 250 15.27 2.28 2.29
N ASP A 251 14.57 2.63 3.38
CA ASP A 251 13.61 1.73 4.02
C ASP A 251 12.42 1.37 3.10
N LEU A 252 12.02 2.31 2.24
CA LEU A 252 11.04 2.05 1.17
C LEU A 252 11.61 1.14 0.07
N GLU A 253 12.90 1.28 -0.24
CA GLU A 253 13.61 0.49 -1.27
C GLU A 253 13.76 -0.99 -0.85
N ASP A 254 14.14 -1.27 0.41
CA ASP A 254 14.32 -2.64 0.94
C ASP A 254 12.97 -3.35 1.23
N CYS A 255 11.85 -2.65 1.07
CA CYS A 255 10.49 -3.17 1.29
C CYS A 255 10.29 -3.88 2.64
N THR A 256 11.07 -3.54 3.65
CA THR A 256 10.96 -4.14 4.99
C THR A 256 9.54 -3.99 5.55
N PHE A 257 8.90 -2.85 5.27
CA PHE A 257 7.50 -2.59 5.59
C PHE A 257 6.54 -3.65 4.99
N VAL A 258 6.71 -3.96 3.71
CA VAL A 258 5.87 -4.93 2.99
C VAL A 258 6.11 -6.33 3.52
N ARG A 259 7.38 -6.67 3.75
CA ARG A 259 7.77 -7.98 4.29
C ARG A 259 7.20 -8.22 5.69
N GLN A 260 7.25 -7.22 6.56
CA GLN A 260 6.62 -7.31 7.89
C GLN A 260 5.11 -7.48 7.77
N THR A 261 4.45 -6.66 6.95
CA THR A 261 3.00 -6.72 6.73
C THR A 261 2.56 -8.10 6.22
N PHE A 262 3.24 -8.64 5.21
CA PHE A 262 2.93 -9.97 4.68
C PHE A 262 3.24 -11.08 5.67
N SER A 263 4.30 -10.94 6.46
CA SER A 263 4.61 -11.90 7.52
C SER A 263 3.51 -11.93 8.58
N ASP A 264 2.99 -10.76 9.00
CA ASP A 264 1.94 -10.67 10.00
C ASP A 264 0.59 -11.17 9.44
N ILE A 265 0.25 -10.85 8.19
CA ILE A 265 -0.95 -11.39 7.53
C ILE A 265 -0.86 -12.93 7.43
N SER A 266 0.29 -13.44 6.96
CA SER A 266 0.50 -14.87 6.80
C SER A 266 0.46 -15.64 8.12
N ARG A 267 1.03 -15.07 9.19
CA ARG A 267 1.05 -15.70 10.51
C ARG A 267 -0.29 -15.59 11.23
N ASP A 268 -0.88 -14.39 11.27
CA ASP A 268 -1.95 -14.08 12.21
C ASP A 268 -3.35 -14.18 11.57
N HIS A 269 -3.48 -13.96 10.26
CA HIS A 269 -4.78 -13.91 9.58
C HIS A 269 -5.05 -15.15 8.72
N CYS A 270 -4.07 -15.60 7.94
CA CYS A 270 -4.22 -16.73 7.01
C CYS A 270 -4.74 -18.04 7.64
N PRO A 271 -4.30 -18.47 8.84
CA PRO A 271 -4.85 -19.66 9.48
C PRO A 271 -6.35 -19.52 9.78
N GLY A 272 -6.77 -18.33 10.24
CA GLY A 272 -8.16 -18.01 10.52
C GLY A 272 -9.01 -18.00 9.25
N LEU A 273 -8.56 -17.27 8.22
CA LEU A 273 -9.25 -17.21 6.93
C LEU A 273 -9.43 -18.59 6.31
N ARG A 274 -8.39 -19.44 6.33
CA ARG A 274 -8.46 -20.81 5.82
C ARG A 274 -9.46 -21.65 6.61
N ARG A 275 -9.41 -21.57 7.94
CA ARG A 275 -10.30 -22.33 8.83
C ARG A 275 -11.77 -21.94 8.68
N TYR A 276 -12.07 -20.64 8.66
CA TYR A 276 -13.45 -20.17 8.59
C TYR A 276 -14.04 -20.33 7.19
N SER A 277 -13.27 -20.08 6.13
CA SER A 277 -13.73 -20.37 4.75
C SER A 277 -14.02 -21.86 4.55
N GLU A 278 -13.20 -22.74 5.14
CA GLU A 278 -13.46 -24.18 5.17
C GLU A 278 -14.79 -24.51 5.84
N TRP A 279 -15.02 -23.97 7.04
CA TRP A 279 -16.25 -24.20 7.78
C TRP A 279 -17.50 -23.71 7.06
N ILE A 280 -17.41 -22.59 6.34
CA ILE A 280 -18.55 -22.05 5.60
C ILE A 280 -18.95 -22.99 4.45
N TYR A 281 -18.01 -23.46 3.63
CA TYR A 281 -18.37 -24.37 2.54
C TYR A 281 -18.88 -25.72 3.08
N VAL A 282 -18.25 -26.28 4.13
CA VAL A 282 -18.73 -27.52 4.76
C VAL A 282 -20.15 -27.33 5.30
N GLY A 283 -20.40 -26.21 5.98
CA GLY A 283 -21.72 -25.87 6.50
C GLY A 283 -22.77 -25.74 5.40
N LEU A 284 -22.43 -25.06 4.29
CA LEU A 284 -23.32 -24.93 3.13
C LEU A 284 -23.67 -26.28 2.50
N VAL A 285 -22.69 -27.18 2.34
CA VAL A 285 -22.92 -28.54 1.83
C VAL A 285 -23.85 -29.33 2.76
N LEU A 286 -23.58 -29.31 4.06
CA LEU A 286 -24.38 -30.03 5.05
C LEU A 286 -25.82 -29.55 5.09
N VAL A 287 -26.04 -28.23 5.11
CA VAL A 287 -27.38 -27.65 5.17
C VAL A 287 -28.13 -27.90 3.86
N SER A 288 -27.47 -27.77 2.71
CA SER A 288 -28.08 -28.07 1.41
C SER A 288 -28.52 -29.53 1.30
N ALA A 289 -27.66 -30.48 1.73
CA ALA A 289 -27.99 -31.90 1.76
C ALA A 289 -29.16 -32.21 2.71
N ALA A 290 -29.18 -31.59 3.90
CA ALA A 290 -30.26 -31.76 4.87
C ALA A 290 -31.61 -31.26 4.33
N VAL A 291 -31.62 -30.07 3.70
CA VAL A 291 -32.82 -29.51 3.08
C VAL A 291 -33.29 -30.39 1.93
N MET A 292 -32.40 -30.84 1.04
CA MET A 292 -32.78 -31.77 -0.03
C MET A 292 -33.46 -33.03 0.50
N LEU A 293 -32.87 -33.68 1.52
CA LEU A 293 -33.47 -34.86 2.13
C LEU A 293 -34.84 -34.54 2.76
N SER A 294 -34.98 -33.42 3.47
CA SER A 294 -36.25 -32.98 4.04
C SER A 294 -37.34 -32.79 2.98
N LEU A 295 -37.00 -32.15 1.85
CA LEU A 295 -37.92 -31.93 0.74
C LEU A 295 -38.35 -33.25 0.09
N VAL A 296 -37.42 -34.18 -0.11
CA VAL A 296 -37.72 -35.53 -0.64
C VAL A 296 -38.66 -36.28 0.30
N PHE A 297 -38.40 -36.25 1.61
CA PHE A 297 -39.27 -36.87 2.60
C PHE A 297 -40.68 -36.25 2.61
N TRP A 298 -40.81 -34.92 2.48
CA TRP A 298 -42.12 -34.27 2.40
C TRP A 298 -42.91 -34.69 1.16
N VAL A 299 -42.25 -34.85 0.01
CA VAL A 299 -42.91 -35.33 -1.22
C VAL A 299 -43.39 -36.78 -1.05
N ILE A 300 -42.56 -37.66 -0.49
CA ILE A 300 -42.92 -39.06 -0.24
C ILE A 300 -44.09 -39.16 0.75
N TYR A 301 -43.99 -38.47 1.89
CA TYR A 301 -45.02 -38.46 2.92
C TYR A 301 -46.34 -37.88 2.40
N GLY A 302 -46.28 -36.77 1.66
CA GLY A 302 -47.45 -36.17 1.04
C GLY A 302 -48.14 -37.09 0.04
N ARG A 303 -47.36 -37.84 -0.76
CA ARG A 303 -47.88 -38.84 -1.70
C ARG A 303 -48.52 -40.04 -0.97
N GLU A 304 -47.87 -40.57 0.05
CA GLU A 304 -48.39 -41.72 0.80
C GLU A 304 -49.68 -41.37 1.56
N ARG A 305 -49.73 -40.19 2.20
CA ARG A 305 -50.94 -39.70 2.85
C ARG A 305 -52.10 -39.56 1.86
N ARG A 306 -51.82 -39.09 0.64
CA ARG A 306 -52.82 -39.00 -0.43
C ARG A 306 -53.34 -40.39 -0.82
N HIS A 307 -52.45 -41.36 -1.02
CA HIS A 307 -52.84 -42.75 -1.30
C HIS A 307 -53.71 -43.34 -0.19
N ARG A 308 -53.38 -43.11 1.10
CA ARG A 308 -54.18 -43.57 2.26
C ARG A 308 -55.59 -42.95 2.30
N VAL A 309 -55.72 -41.67 1.95
CA VAL A 309 -57.03 -41.00 1.88
C VAL A 309 -57.86 -41.54 0.72
N TYR A 310 -57.27 -41.67 -0.48
CA TYR A 310 -57.96 -42.22 -1.66
C TYR A 310 -58.42 -43.67 -1.45
N THR A 311 -57.58 -44.54 -0.88
CA THR A 311 -57.96 -45.95 -0.59
C THR A 311 -59.06 -46.05 0.46
N LYS A 312 -59.03 -45.22 1.52
CA LYS A 312 -60.14 -45.18 2.50
C LYS A 312 -61.46 -44.69 1.90
N ALA A 313 -61.42 -43.77 0.93
CA ALA A 313 -62.63 -43.26 0.27
C ALA A 313 -63.25 -44.25 -0.73
N HIS A 314 -62.48 -45.20 -1.25
CA HIS A 314 -62.91 -46.17 -2.29
C HIS A 314 -63.03 -47.61 -1.77
N MET A 315 -62.94 -47.85 -0.46
CA MET A 315 -63.30 -49.15 0.12
C MET A 315 -64.82 -49.31 0.12
N PRO A 316 -65.38 -50.39 -0.47
CA PRO A 316 -66.80 -50.67 -0.36
C PRO A 316 -67.17 -50.90 1.11
N LYS A 317 -68.27 -50.30 1.55
CA LYS A 317 -68.86 -50.54 2.88
C LYS A 317 -69.39 -51.97 3.00
#